data_AF-A0A293MA26-F1
#
_entry.id   AF-A0A293MA26-F1
#
_cell.length_a   1.000
_cell.length_b   1.000
_cell.length_c   1.000
_cell.angle_alpha   90.00
_cell.angle_beta   90.00
_cell.angle_gamma   90.00
#
_symmetry.space_group_name_H-M   'P 1'
#
loop_
_entity.id
_entity.type
_entity.pdbx_description
1 polymer ?
#
loop_
_entity_poly.entity_id
_entity_poly.type
_entity_poly.pdbx_seq_one_letter_code
_entity_poly.pdbx_strand_id
1 'polypeptide(L)'
;MQMNRQEMEELYEVKLHDLQTLLEQRSSDSSSARDELLSYKSRMEGLSARVGELETQNASLTNRVRDLERLLDQERDWHSRAMRSKDEELSKLRAEIEQQLAEYQDLLDIKVALDMEIAAYRKLLEGEESRLNITPAGSPASEMYSTPHPRGTKRKRTFIARREEHTNSDMQVSATAKGDLEVSATAKGDLEVSDHCAEGKYVAVHNKGTKDVPLAGWQILRKAGDEEFTFKFHRNHVIKPKATITIWSSDTGTTHSPPDHLVMRNQKWPHGESLRTALLNSDGEEVASRESNKRQFSRLLERSSGHSGGGFRSGNEHMFHEHGDPTNPDRCSVM
;
A
#
# COMPACT_ATOMS: atom_id res chain seq x y z
N MET A 1 61.14 -90.02 36.95
CA MET A 1 60.39 -90.04 35.69
C MET A 1 58.96 -89.52 35.82
N GLN A 2 58.21 -89.83 36.89
CA GLN A 2 56.84 -89.31 37.08
C GLN A 2 56.77 -87.78 37.27
N MET A 3 57.70 -87.20 38.03
CA MET A 3 57.73 -85.75 38.31
C MET A 3 57.90 -84.91 37.02
N ASN A 4 58.86 -85.29 36.16
CA ASN A 4 59.09 -84.63 34.86
C ASN A 4 57.91 -84.83 33.87
N ARG A 5 57.10 -85.88 34.06
CA ARG A 5 55.87 -86.08 33.27
C ARG A 5 54.75 -85.14 33.74
N GLN A 6 54.59 -84.99 35.05
CA GLN A 6 53.62 -84.07 35.65
C GLN A 6 53.92 -82.62 35.30
N GLU A 7 55.19 -82.19 35.40
CA GLU A 7 55.60 -80.84 35.03
C GLU A 7 55.31 -80.52 33.55
N MET A 8 55.48 -81.50 32.66
CA MET A 8 55.12 -81.38 31.24
C MET A 8 53.61 -81.32 31.03
N GLU A 9 52.83 -82.16 31.72
CA GLU A 9 51.36 -82.15 31.67
C GLU A 9 50.82 -80.79 32.15
N GLU A 10 51.36 -80.25 33.23
CA GLU A 10 50.98 -78.96 33.81
C GLU A 10 51.33 -77.78 32.87
N LEU A 11 52.49 -77.81 32.23
CA LEU A 11 52.88 -76.81 31.22
C LEU A 11 51.94 -76.85 29.99
N TYR A 12 51.52 -78.04 29.56
CA TYR A 12 50.55 -78.17 28.47
C TYR A 12 49.16 -77.71 28.88
N GLU A 13 48.71 -77.99 30.11
CA GLU A 13 47.45 -77.47 30.62
C GLU A 13 47.45 -75.95 30.65
N VAL A 14 48.51 -75.31 31.18
CA VAL A 14 48.64 -73.85 31.18
C VAL A 14 48.60 -73.30 29.77
N LYS A 15 49.32 -73.91 28.82
CA LYS A 15 49.36 -73.44 27.44
C LYS A 15 48.03 -73.63 26.70
N LEU A 16 47.31 -74.72 26.99
CA LEU A 16 45.95 -74.93 26.47
C LEU A 16 44.98 -73.91 27.05
N HIS A 17 45.09 -73.62 28.35
CA HIS A 17 44.30 -72.60 29.02
C HIS A 17 44.57 -71.20 28.43
N ASP A 18 45.83 -70.81 28.25
CA ASP A 18 46.22 -69.54 27.62
C ASP A 18 45.70 -69.43 26.17
N LEU A 19 45.77 -70.51 25.39
CA LEU A 19 45.21 -70.51 24.03
C LEU A 19 43.69 -70.41 24.04
N GLN A 20 43.02 -71.05 25.00
CA GLN A 20 41.57 -70.98 25.16
C GLN A 20 41.12 -69.59 25.56
N THR A 21 41.79 -68.95 26.53
CA THR A 21 41.49 -67.55 26.92
C THR A 21 41.73 -66.58 25.77
N LEU A 22 42.80 -66.76 24.99
CA LEU A 22 43.08 -65.93 23.81
C LEU A 22 42.04 -66.13 22.69
N LEU A 23 41.55 -67.36 22.50
CA LEU A 23 40.45 -67.65 21.57
C LEU A 23 39.13 -67.02 22.04
N GLU A 24 38.82 -67.10 23.33
CA GLU A 24 37.65 -66.46 23.94
C GLU A 24 37.72 -64.93 23.81
N GLN A 25 38.87 -64.34 24.09
CA GLN A 25 39.11 -62.90 23.90
C GLN A 25 38.92 -62.51 22.44
N ARG A 26 39.57 -63.21 21.50
CA ARG A 26 39.45 -62.93 20.07
C ARG A 26 38.02 -63.14 19.54
N SER A 27 37.31 -64.12 20.07
CA SER A 27 35.89 -64.34 19.79
C SER A 27 35.04 -63.17 20.29
N SER A 28 35.31 -62.68 21.51
CA SER A 28 34.61 -61.53 22.10
C SER A 28 34.87 -60.24 21.33
N ASP A 29 36.11 -59.95 20.94
CA ASP A 29 36.47 -58.79 20.12
C ASP A 29 35.79 -58.87 18.74
N SER A 30 35.75 -60.07 18.15
CA SER A 30 35.08 -60.31 16.88
C SER A 30 33.56 -60.18 16.98
N SER A 31 32.95 -60.49 18.14
CA SER A 31 31.54 -60.24 18.41
C SER A 31 31.28 -58.74 18.56
N SER A 32 32.09 -58.03 19.36
CA SER A 32 31.96 -56.58 19.57
C SER A 32 32.05 -55.81 18.25
N ALA A 33 33.04 -56.14 17.40
CA ALA A 33 33.18 -55.50 16.09
C ALA A 33 31.98 -55.76 15.16
N ARG A 34 31.33 -56.93 15.26
CA ARG A 34 30.10 -57.23 14.51
C ARG A 34 28.92 -56.40 15.03
N ASP A 35 28.77 -56.29 16.34
CA ASP A 35 27.70 -55.51 16.96
C ASP A 35 27.82 -54.02 16.63
N GLU A 36 29.05 -53.48 16.67
CA GLU A 36 29.33 -52.11 16.21
C GLU A 36 28.98 -51.92 14.73
N LEU A 37 29.37 -52.85 13.86
CA LEU A 37 29.05 -52.77 12.43
C LEU A 37 27.53 -52.80 12.18
N LEU A 38 26.78 -53.62 12.93
CA LEU A 38 25.32 -53.65 12.86
C LEU A 38 24.70 -52.34 13.35
N SER A 39 25.24 -51.76 14.43
CA SER A 39 24.82 -50.45 14.95
C SER A 39 25.06 -49.33 13.92
N TYR A 40 26.24 -49.29 13.31
CA TYR A 40 26.54 -48.33 12.25
C TYR A 40 25.64 -48.51 11.03
N LYS A 41 25.36 -49.75 10.63
CA LYS A 41 24.45 -50.05 9.52
C LYS A 41 23.03 -49.56 9.80
N SER A 42 22.49 -49.85 10.99
CA SER A 42 21.16 -49.37 11.40
C SER A 42 21.09 -47.83 11.45
N ARG A 43 22.14 -47.19 11.98
CA ARG A 43 22.25 -45.72 11.98
C ARG A 43 22.30 -45.15 10.56
N MET A 44 23.05 -45.77 9.66
CA MET A 44 23.13 -45.36 8.25
C MET A 44 21.77 -45.50 7.55
N GLU A 45 21.06 -46.61 7.76
CA GLU A 45 19.70 -46.80 7.24
C GLU A 45 18.72 -45.74 7.76
N GLY A 46 18.79 -45.42 9.06
CA GLY A 46 17.98 -44.36 9.66
C GLY A 46 18.28 -42.97 9.11
N LEU A 47 19.57 -42.64 8.91
CA LEU A 47 19.99 -41.38 8.28
C LEU A 47 19.52 -41.30 6.83
N SER A 48 19.66 -42.37 6.05
CA SER A 48 19.18 -42.43 4.66
C SER A 48 17.65 -42.25 4.57
N ALA A 49 16.89 -42.87 5.47
CA ALA A 49 15.44 -42.67 5.54
C ALA A 49 15.09 -41.22 5.86
N ARG A 50 15.83 -40.59 6.79
CA ARG A 50 15.62 -39.19 7.14
C ARG A 50 15.96 -38.24 6.00
N VAL A 51 17.01 -38.54 5.22
CA VAL A 51 17.34 -37.78 4.00
C VAL A 51 16.20 -37.86 3.00
N GLY A 52 15.69 -39.07 2.70
CA GLY A 52 14.55 -39.24 1.79
C GLY A 52 13.30 -38.50 2.26
N GLU A 53 12.98 -38.55 3.56
CA GLU A 53 11.87 -37.77 4.13
C GLU A 53 12.06 -36.26 3.91
N LEU A 54 13.25 -35.73 4.23
CA LEU A 54 13.54 -34.31 4.04
C LEU A 54 13.51 -33.89 2.57
N GLU A 55 13.95 -34.75 1.65
CA GLU A 55 13.85 -34.50 0.21
C GLU A 55 12.40 -34.40 -0.26
N THR A 56 11.53 -35.31 0.19
CA THR A 56 10.10 -35.25 -0.14
C THR A 56 9.42 -34.02 0.44
N GLN A 57 9.76 -33.64 1.68
CA GLN A 57 9.27 -32.42 2.31
C GLN A 57 9.72 -31.18 1.53
N ASN A 58 10.99 -31.11 1.16
CA ASN A 58 11.54 -29.99 0.40
C ASN A 58 10.88 -29.86 -0.99
N ALA A 59 10.66 -30.99 -1.69
CA ALA A 59 9.92 -31.00 -2.94
C ALA A 59 8.48 -30.50 -2.77
N SER A 60 7.80 -30.91 -1.69
CA SER A 60 6.44 -30.46 -1.41
C SER A 60 6.36 -28.95 -1.11
N LEU A 61 7.32 -28.43 -0.34
CA LEU A 61 7.40 -27.01 -0.02
C LEU A 61 7.74 -26.18 -1.25
N THR A 62 8.65 -26.65 -2.09
CA THR A 62 9.00 -25.99 -3.36
C THR A 62 7.79 -25.91 -4.29
N ASN A 63 6.99 -26.98 -4.39
CA ASN A 63 5.75 -26.95 -5.17
C ASN A 63 4.73 -25.99 -4.57
N ARG A 64 4.58 -25.97 -3.23
CA ARG A 64 3.68 -25.04 -2.54
C ARG A 64 4.06 -23.58 -2.80
N VAL A 65 5.35 -23.26 -2.79
CA VAL A 65 5.86 -21.92 -3.12
C VAL A 65 5.48 -21.55 -4.54
N ARG A 66 5.75 -22.41 -5.53
CA ARG A 66 5.38 -22.18 -6.94
C ARG A 66 3.88 -21.94 -7.13
N ASP A 67 3.03 -22.70 -6.43
CA ASP A 67 1.59 -22.51 -6.49
C ASP A 67 1.15 -21.17 -5.89
N LEU A 68 1.76 -20.76 -4.78
CA LEU A 68 1.49 -19.46 -4.15
C LEU A 68 1.96 -18.29 -5.02
N GLU A 69 3.12 -18.40 -5.66
CA GLU A 69 3.63 -17.42 -6.62
C GLU A 69 2.66 -17.28 -7.81
N ARG A 70 2.21 -18.40 -8.39
CA ARG A 70 1.24 -18.40 -9.49
C ARG A 70 -0.09 -17.74 -9.08
N LEU A 71 -0.59 -18.02 -7.88
CA LEU A 71 -1.82 -17.40 -7.38
C LEU A 71 -1.64 -15.89 -7.18
N LEU A 72 -0.49 -15.47 -6.65
CA LEU A 72 -0.19 -14.05 -6.45
C LEU A 72 -0.14 -13.30 -7.79
N ASP A 73 0.47 -13.88 -8.81
CA ASP A 73 0.52 -13.26 -10.13
C ASP A 73 -0.86 -13.19 -10.79
N GLN A 74 -1.70 -14.21 -10.61
CA GLN A 74 -3.09 -14.18 -11.06
C GLN A 74 -3.90 -13.06 -10.38
N GLU A 75 -3.73 -12.89 -9.07
CA GLU A 75 -4.41 -11.84 -8.30
C GLU A 75 -3.94 -10.44 -8.74
N ARG A 76 -2.63 -10.26 -8.97
CA ARG A 76 -2.06 -9.02 -9.50
C ARG A 76 -2.63 -8.68 -10.88
N ASP A 77 -2.74 -9.66 -11.76
CA ASP A 77 -3.33 -9.49 -13.09
C ASP A 77 -4.81 -9.12 -13.00
N TRP A 78 -5.55 -9.76 -12.09
CA TRP A 78 -6.96 -9.48 -11.87
C TRP A 78 -7.17 -8.05 -11.37
N HIS A 79 -6.45 -7.64 -10.33
CA HIS A 79 -6.48 -6.26 -9.82
C HIS A 79 -6.05 -5.24 -10.86
N SER A 80 -4.99 -5.52 -11.63
CA SER A 80 -4.52 -4.62 -12.69
C SER A 80 -5.59 -4.40 -13.77
N ARG A 81 -6.33 -5.46 -14.15
CA ARG A 81 -7.46 -5.34 -15.09
C ARG A 81 -8.63 -4.56 -14.49
N ALA A 82 -8.97 -4.82 -13.23
CA ALA A 82 -10.03 -4.09 -12.54
C ALA A 82 -9.72 -2.59 -12.44
N MET A 83 -8.49 -2.23 -12.10
CA MET A 83 -8.03 -0.84 -12.05
C MET A 83 -8.12 -0.17 -13.42
N ARG A 84 -7.61 -0.83 -14.48
CA ARG A 84 -7.71 -0.29 -15.85
C ARG A 84 -9.16 -0.05 -16.28
N SER A 85 -10.06 -0.98 -15.99
CA SER A 85 -11.49 -0.81 -16.29
C SER A 85 -12.08 0.40 -15.57
N LYS A 86 -11.68 0.66 -14.32
CA LYS A 86 -12.12 1.83 -13.56
C LYS A 86 -11.52 3.13 -14.09
N ASP A 87 -10.25 3.13 -14.48
CA ASP A 87 -9.61 4.28 -15.10
C ASP A 87 -10.26 4.64 -16.43
N GLU A 88 -10.65 3.64 -17.24
CA GLU A 88 -11.40 3.83 -18.47
C GLU A 88 -12.81 4.40 -18.22
N GLU A 89 -13.54 3.90 -17.22
CA GLU A 89 -14.83 4.48 -16.80
C GLU A 89 -14.68 5.94 -16.37
N LEU A 90 -13.68 6.25 -15.55
CA LEU A 90 -13.39 7.62 -15.11
C LEU A 90 -13.04 8.53 -16.28
N SER A 91 -12.24 8.05 -17.24
CA SER A 91 -11.90 8.82 -18.43
C SER A 91 -13.13 9.12 -19.29
N LYS A 92 -14.05 8.16 -19.45
CA LYS A 92 -15.30 8.35 -20.19
C LYS A 92 -16.20 9.39 -19.51
N LEU A 93 -16.40 9.28 -18.21
CA LEU A 93 -17.21 10.23 -17.45
C LEU A 93 -16.62 11.66 -17.49
N ARG A 94 -15.30 11.80 -17.43
CA ARG A 94 -14.64 13.10 -17.58
C ARG A 94 -14.90 13.71 -18.95
N ALA A 95 -14.76 12.93 -20.02
CA ALA A 95 -15.06 13.40 -21.37
C ALA A 95 -16.53 13.80 -21.54
N GLU A 96 -17.46 13.05 -20.93
CA GLU A 96 -18.89 13.38 -20.94
C GLU A 96 -19.18 14.70 -20.19
N ILE A 97 -18.56 14.93 -19.04
CA ILE A 97 -18.67 16.20 -18.31
C ILE A 97 -18.13 17.36 -19.14
N GLU A 98 -16.96 17.19 -19.78
CA GLU A 98 -16.38 18.20 -20.65
C GLU A 98 -17.31 18.55 -21.83
N GLN A 99 -17.94 17.54 -22.43
CA GLN A 99 -18.93 17.74 -23.48
C GLN A 99 -20.15 18.51 -22.96
N GLN A 100 -20.72 18.11 -21.82
CA GLN A 100 -21.88 18.78 -21.22
C GLN A 100 -21.59 20.25 -20.86
N LEU A 101 -20.37 20.55 -20.40
CA LEU A 101 -19.95 21.93 -20.12
C LEU A 101 -19.88 22.76 -21.39
N ALA A 102 -19.40 22.20 -22.50
CA ALA A 102 -19.39 22.88 -23.80
C ALA A 102 -20.82 23.17 -24.29
N GLU A 103 -21.71 22.18 -24.26
CA GLU A 103 -23.12 22.34 -24.64
C GLU A 103 -23.83 23.38 -23.76
N TYR A 104 -23.54 23.39 -22.45
CA TYR A 104 -24.09 24.39 -21.54
C TYR A 104 -23.61 25.80 -21.85
N GLN A 105 -22.32 25.97 -22.20
CA GLN A 105 -21.77 27.27 -22.59
C GLN A 105 -22.41 27.79 -23.88
N ASP A 106 -22.60 26.92 -24.88
CA ASP A 106 -23.28 27.30 -26.14
C ASP A 106 -24.73 27.75 -25.87
N LEU A 107 -25.45 27.02 -25.01
CA LEU A 107 -26.81 27.40 -24.61
C LEU A 107 -26.85 28.73 -23.85
N LEU A 108 -25.87 28.96 -22.97
CA LEU A 108 -25.74 30.23 -22.25
C LEU A 108 -25.49 31.39 -23.21
N ASP A 109 -24.65 31.22 -24.22
CA ASP A 109 -24.37 32.24 -25.23
C ASP A 109 -25.64 32.59 -26.03
N ILE A 110 -26.44 31.58 -26.42
CA ILE A 110 -27.76 31.79 -27.06
C ILE A 110 -28.69 32.57 -26.12
N LYS A 111 -28.74 32.21 -24.83
CA LYS A 111 -29.59 32.90 -23.85
C LYS A 111 -29.20 34.36 -23.71
N VAL A 112 -27.90 34.68 -23.66
CA VAL A 112 -27.42 36.06 -23.59
C VAL A 112 -27.81 36.84 -24.85
N ALA A 113 -27.72 36.23 -26.03
CA ALA A 113 -28.18 36.85 -27.28
C ALA A 113 -29.68 37.16 -27.23
N LEU A 114 -30.51 36.22 -26.77
CA LEU A 114 -31.96 36.43 -26.63
C LEU A 114 -32.30 37.52 -25.61
N ASP A 115 -31.61 37.59 -24.48
CA ASP A 115 -31.80 38.67 -23.51
C ASP A 115 -31.49 40.05 -24.11
N MET A 116 -30.43 40.13 -24.93
CA MET A 116 -30.07 41.35 -25.64
C MET A 116 -31.16 41.76 -26.64
N GLU A 117 -31.72 40.81 -27.39
CA GLU A 117 -32.84 41.05 -28.29
C GLU A 117 -34.08 41.55 -27.54
N ILE A 118 -34.46 40.89 -26.43
CA ILE A 118 -35.59 41.31 -25.58
C ILE A 118 -35.38 42.71 -25.04
N ALA A 119 -34.19 43.05 -24.56
CA ALA A 119 -33.87 44.39 -24.09
C ALA A 119 -33.98 45.44 -25.19
N ALA A 120 -33.55 45.11 -26.42
CA ALA A 120 -33.72 45.98 -27.58
C ALA A 120 -35.21 46.18 -27.94
N TYR A 121 -36.01 45.11 -27.93
CA TYR A 121 -37.46 45.20 -28.18
C TYR A 121 -38.18 46.06 -27.12
N ARG A 122 -37.85 45.90 -25.83
CA ARG A 122 -38.40 46.75 -24.75
C ARG A 122 -38.10 48.23 -25.00
N LYS A 123 -36.86 48.55 -25.37
CA LYS A 123 -36.45 49.94 -25.65
C LYS A 123 -37.18 50.55 -26.86
N LEU A 124 -37.45 49.75 -27.90
CA LEU A 124 -38.26 50.21 -29.04
C LEU A 124 -39.70 50.50 -28.64
N LEU A 125 -40.30 49.62 -27.83
CA LEU A 125 -41.66 49.79 -27.32
C LEU A 125 -41.78 51.02 -26.41
N GLU A 126 -40.85 51.23 -25.48
CA GLU A 126 -40.79 52.43 -24.63
C GLU A 126 -40.72 53.73 -25.47
N GLY A 127 -39.97 53.69 -26.58
CA GLY A 127 -39.90 54.80 -27.55
C GLY A 127 -41.24 55.07 -28.26
N GLU A 128 -41.95 54.02 -28.67
CA GLU A 128 -43.28 54.15 -29.29
C GLU A 128 -44.36 54.59 -28.30
N GLU A 129 -44.36 54.06 -27.07
CA GLU A 129 -45.27 54.48 -26.00
C GLU A 129 -45.10 55.96 -25.66
N SER A 130 -43.85 56.45 -25.66
CA SER A 130 -43.52 57.86 -25.47
C SER A 130 -44.05 58.74 -26.62
N ARG A 131 -43.99 58.27 -27.87
CA ARG A 131 -44.52 59.00 -29.04
C ARG A 131 -46.05 59.04 -29.07
N LEU A 132 -46.68 57.97 -28.61
CA LEU A 132 -48.14 57.79 -28.62
C LEU A 132 -48.81 58.29 -27.32
N ASN A 133 -48.05 58.85 -26.37
CA ASN A 133 -48.53 59.35 -25.07
C ASN A 133 -49.36 58.33 -24.27
N ILE A 134 -49.03 57.04 -24.39
CA ILE A 134 -49.79 55.94 -23.76
C ILE A 134 -49.36 55.74 -22.30
N THR A 135 -48.20 56.31 -21.91
CA THR A 135 -47.74 56.30 -20.52
C THR A 135 -48.64 57.22 -19.68
N PRO A 136 -49.34 56.72 -18.64
CA PRO A 136 -50.16 57.58 -17.79
C PRO A 136 -49.26 58.58 -17.07
N ALA A 137 -49.56 59.87 -17.23
CA ALA A 137 -48.97 60.95 -16.45
C ALA A 137 -49.35 60.78 -14.97
N GLY A 138 -48.57 60.02 -14.20
CA GLY A 138 -48.89 59.81 -12.79
C GLY A 138 -48.03 58.79 -12.07
N SER A 139 -46.74 59.09 -11.86
CA SER A 139 -45.98 58.73 -10.64
C SER A 139 -44.69 59.57 -10.58
N PRO A 140 -44.48 60.42 -9.56
CA PRO A 140 -43.30 61.26 -9.42
C PRO A 140 -42.18 60.59 -8.61
N ALA A 141 -40.95 61.07 -8.85
CA ALA A 141 -39.69 60.86 -8.11
C ALA A 141 -39.06 59.46 -8.25
N SER A 142 -37.77 59.32 -8.62
CA SER A 142 -36.64 60.02 -8.02
C SER A 142 -35.56 60.40 -9.04
N GLU A 143 -35.09 61.63 -8.87
CA GLU A 143 -33.93 62.26 -9.49
C GLU A 143 -32.66 61.40 -9.39
N MET A 144 -31.75 61.53 -10.38
CA MET A 144 -30.46 62.22 -10.21
C MET A 144 -29.48 61.96 -11.39
N TYR A 145 -29.17 63.03 -12.12
CA TYR A 145 -27.87 63.42 -12.75
C TYR A 145 -27.14 62.43 -13.70
N SER A 146 -26.61 62.76 -14.88
CA SER A 146 -26.25 64.01 -15.55
C SER A 146 -26.05 63.79 -17.07
N THR A 147 -26.17 64.89 -17.80
CA THR A 147 -25.94 65.17 -19.23
C THR A 147 -24.77 64.48 -19.94
N PRO A 148 -24.86 64.32 -21.28
CA PRO A 148 -23.70 64.41 -22.16
C PRO A 148 -23.85 65.46 -23.27
N HIS A 149 -22.87 66.35 -23.40
CA HIS A 149 -22.61 67.12 -24.61
C HIS A 149 -21.62 66.33 -25.50
N PRO A 150 -21.75 66.37 -26.85
CA PRO A 150 -20.84 65.70 -27.75
C PRO A 150 -19.72 66.64 -28.21
N ARG A 151 -18.49 66.13 -28.30
CA ARG A 151 -17.50 66.58 -29.30
C ARG A 151 -16.40 65.53 -29.42
N GLY A 152 -16.12 65.16 -30.67
CA GLY A 152 -15.27 64.01 -30.98
C GLY A 152 -13.78 64.28 -31.02
N THR A 153 -13.12 63.20 -31.44
CA THR A 153 -11.78 63.03 -32.00
C THR A 153 -10.66 62.48 -31.10
N LYS A 154 -10.03 61.46 -31.70
CA LYS A 154 -8.70 60.85 -31.50
C LYS A 154 -8.55 59.72 -30.47
N ARG A 155 -8.64 58.50 -31.03
CA ARG A 155 -7.83 57.30 -30.77
C ARG A 155 -6.82 57.42 -29.60
N LYS A 156 -7.03 56.58 -28.58
CA LYS A 156 -5.93 55.85 -27.93
C LYS A 156 -6.49 54.59 -27.26
N ARG A 157 -5.95 53.45 -27.69
CA ARG A 157 -6.14 52.10 -27.14
C ARG A 157 -5.78 52.10 -25.66
N THR A 158 -6.74 51.75 -24.80
CA THR A 158 -6.49 51.35 -23.41
C THR A 158 -7.28 50.10 -23.11
N PHE A 159 -6.52 49.06 -22.76
CA PHE A 159 -6.95 47.79 -22.23
C PHE A 159 -7.93 48.02 -21.07
N ILE A 160 -9.09 47.36 -21.12
CA ILE A 160 -9.90 47.11 -19.94
C ILE A 160 -9.76 45.62 -19.65
N ALA A 161 -9.00 45.36 -18.59
CA ALA A 161 -8.84 44.08 -17.96
C ALA A 161 -10.22 43.51 -17.63
N ARG A 162 -10.57 42.40 -18.29
CA ARG A 162 -11.67 41.56 -17.86
C ARG A 162 -11.13 40.67 -16.74
N ARG A 163 -11.45 41.10 -15.54
CA ARG A 163 -11.40 40.39 -14.26
C ARG A 163 -11.55 38.87 -14.44
N GLU A 164 -10.43 38.18 -14.41
CA GLU A 164 -10.31 36.77 -14.07
C GLU A 164 -10.44 36.67 -12.56
N GLU A 165 -11.59 36.22 -12.08
CA GLU A 165 -11.73 35.60 -10.77
C GLU A 165 -12.95 34.72 -10.90
N HIS A 166 -12.74 33.43 -11.18
CA HIS A 166 -13.39 32.33 -10.47
C HIS A 166 -12.38 31.20 -10.46
N THR A 167 -11.79 31.06 -9.27
CA THR A 167 -10.93 30.00 -8.81
C THR A 167 -11.63 28.65 -8.99
N ASN A 168 -11.48 28.04 -10.15
CA ASN A 168 -11.53 26.59 -10.21
C ASN A 168 -10.19 26.11 -9.72
N SER A 169 -10.17 25.78 -8.42
CA SER A 169 -9.13 24.98 -7.80
C SER A 169 -8.77 23.86 -8.75
N ASP A 170 -7.55 23.91 -9.26
CA ASP A 170 -6.83 22.73 -9.72
C ASP A 170 -7.11 21.63 -8.70
N MET A 171 -7.96 20.67 -9.07
CA MET A 171 -7.95 19.38 -8.42
C MET A 171 -6.72 18.66 -8.93
N GLN A 172 -5.55 19.19 -8.51
CA GLN A 172 -4.30 18.47 -8.52
C GLN A 172 -4.51 17.34 -7.53
N VAL A 173 -5.00 16.21 -8.05
CA VAL A 173 -4.88 14.93 -7.37
C VAL A 173 -3.39 14.64 -7.37
N SER A 174 -2.68 15.24 -6.41
CA SER A 174 -1.37 14.77 -6.01
C SER A 174 -1.61 13.38 -5.44
N ALA A 175 -1.62 12.39 -6.32
CA ALA A 175 -1.32 11.03 -5.96
C ALA A 175 0.13 11.04 -5.47
N THR A 176 0.32 11.51 -4.24
CA THR A 176 1.50 11.13 -3.48
C THR A 176 1.41 9.63 -3.43
N ALA A 177 2.26 8.95 -4.21
CA ALA A 177 2.46 7.53 -4.12
C ALA A 177 2.86 7.21 -2.67
N LYS A 178 1.87 6.95 -1.82
CA LYS A 178 2.07 6.44 -0.46
C LYS A 178 2.28 4.95 -0.66
N GLY A 179 3.54 4.56 -0.69
CA GLY A 179 3.97 3.21 -1.01
C GLY A 179 3.38 2.14 -0.11
N ASP A 180 3.36 0.92 -0.65
CA ASP A 180 3.48 -0.38 0.03
C ASP A 180 2.77 -0.55 1.39
N LEU A 181 1.62 0.07 1.60
CA LEU A 181 0.82 -0.05 2.82
C LEU A 181 -0.44 -0.83 2.51
N GLU A 182 -0.56 -2.03 3.08
CA GLU A 182 -1.80 -2.78 3.05
C GLU A 182 -2.73 -2.24 4.12
N VAL A 183 -3.87 -1.69 3.71
CA VAL A 183 -4.85 -1.05 4.59
C VAL A 183 -6.16 -1.81 4.49
N SER A 184 -6.68 -2.27 5.63
CA SER A 184 -8.02 -2.85 5.74
C SER A 184 -8.87 -2.01 6.69
N ALA A 185 -10.17 -1.88 6.43
CA ALA A 185 -11.07 -1.13 7.29
C ALA A 185 -12.45 -1.82 7.36
N THR A 186 -13.07 -1.80 8.52
CA THR A 186 -14.41 -2.33 8.76
C THR A 186 -15.24 -1.34 9.58
N ALA A 187 -16.55 -1.35 9.37
CA ALA A 187 -17.49 -0.52 10.12
C ALA A 187 -18.86 -1.18 10.18
N LYS A 188 -19.35 -1.37 11.41
CA LYS A 188 -20.67 -1.85 11.80
C LYS A 188 -21.50 -0.64 12.24
N GLY A 189 -22.11 0.04 11.27
CA GLY A 189 -22.99 1.19 11.50
C GLY A 189 -22.50 2.48 10.87
N ASP A 190 -22.90 3.60 11.45
CA ASP A 190 -22.75 4.94 10.87
C ASP A 190 -21.36 5.55 11.06
N LEU A 191 -20.55 5.03 11.97
CA LEU A 191 -19.21 5.54 12.25
C LEU A 191 -18.12 4.62 11.68
N GLU A 192 -17.08 5.22 11.14
CA GLU A 192 -15.91 4.51 10.65
C GLU A 192 -14.61 5.24 10.97
N VAL A 193 -13.51 4.49 11.06
CA VAL A 193 -12.16 5.05 11.17
C VAL A 193 -11.68 5.41 9.76
N SER A 194 -11.98 6.63 9.33
CA SER A 194 -11.74 7.09 7.95
C SER A 194 -10.27 7.25 7.61
N ASP A 195 -9.41 7.52 8.61
CA ASP A 195 -7.96 7.54 8.44
C ASP A 195 -7.22 7.36 9.78
N HIS A 196 -5.97 6.90 9.70
CA HIS A 196 -5.03 6.94 10.80
C HIS A 196 -3.60 7.15 10.30
N CYS A 197 -2.84 8.03 10.94
CA CYS A 197 -1.47 8.29 10.51
C CYS A 197 -0.53 7.18 11.00
N ALA A 198 0.24 6.56 10.10
CA ALA A 198 1.22 5.53 10.45
C ALA A 198 2.28 6.03 11.45
N GLU A 199 2.66 7.31 11.33
CA GLU A 199 3.62 7.99 12.22
C GLU A 199 3.02 8.43 13.56
N GLY A 200 1.75 8.09 13.85
CA GLY A 200 1.12 8.43 15.13
C GLY A 200 0.68 9.89 15.27
N LYS A 201 0.60 10.65 14.17
CA LYS A 201 0.20 12.08 14.23
C LYS A 201 -1.28 12.27 14.57
N TYR A 202 -2.17 11.45 13.99
CA TYR A 202 -3.61 11.58 14.20
C TYR A 202 -4.38 10.27 13.95
N VAL A 203 -5.63 10.26 14.39
CA VAL A 203 -6.69 9.31 14.02
C VAL A 203 -7.93 10.11 13.64
N ALA A 204 -8.62 9.74 12.56
CA ALA A 204 -9.83 10.40 12.09
C ALA A 204 -11.02 9.42 12.11
N VAL A 205 -12.14 9.89 12.67
CA VAL A 205 -13.41 9.16 12.72
C VAL A 205 -14.44 9.94 11.92
N HIS A 206 -15.08 9.26 10.96
CA HIS A 206 -16.08 9.84 10.07
C HIS A 206 -17.47 9.27 10.38
N ASN A 207 -18.48 10.14 10.35
CA ASN A 207 -19.88 9.73 10.40
C ASN A 207 -20.46 9.67 8.98
N LYS A 208 -20.59 8.46 8.43
CA LYS A 208 -21.22 8.23 7.13
C LYS A 208 -22.74 8.20 7.18
N GLY A 209 -23.34 8.16 8.37
CA GLY A 209 -24.77 8.15 8.59
C GLY A 209 -25.47 9.48 8.27
N THR A 210 -26.77 9.50 8.55
CA THR A 210 -27.64 10.67 8.35
C THR A 210 -28.10 11.31 9.66
N LYS A 211 -27.67 10.77 10.81
CA LYS A 211 -28.04 11.26 12.14
C LYS A 211 -26.80 11.65 12.96
N ASP A 212 -27.02 12.56 13.89
CA ASP A 212 -26.05 12.93 14.92
C ASP A 212 -25.76 11.72 15.81
N VAL A 213 -24.47 11.41 16.04
CA VAL A 213 -24.06 10.31 16.91
C VAL A 213 -23.37 10.88 18.16
N PRO A 214 -23.95 10.75 19.36
CA PRO A 214 -23.30 11.14 20.60
C PRO A 214 -22.19 10.15 20.96
N LEU A 215 -21.00 10.67 21.27
CA LEU A 215 -19.79 9.89 21.56
C LEU A 215 -19.56 9.71 23.07
N ALA A 216 -20.61 9.85 23.89
CA ALA A 216 -20.50 9.67 25.33
C ALA A 216 -20.15 8.21 25.67
N GLY A 217 -19.00 8.00 26.33
CA GLY A 217 -18.51 6.66 26.68
C GLY A 217 -17.75 5.94 25.57
N TRP A 218 -17.70 6.51 24.36
CA TRP A 218 -16.99 5.92 23.23
C TRP A 218 -15.48 6.03 23.39
N GLN A 219 -14.76 5.07 22.81
CA GLN A 219 -13.30 4.96 22.94
C GLN A 219 -12.66 4.62 21.61
N ILE A 220 -11.43 5.11 21.40
CA ILE A 220 -10.56 4.67 20.31
C ILE A 220 -9.42 3.89 20.94
N LEU A 221 -9.28 2.64 20.54
CA LEU A 221 -8.21 1.76 20.95
C LEU A 221 -7.22 1.63 19.80
N ARG A 222 -5.98 2.03 20.01
CA ARG A 222 -4.92 1.92 19.00
C ARG A 222 -3.81 1.02 19.50
N LYS A 223 -3.49 0.00 18.70
CA LYS A 223 -2.41 -0.95 18.94
C LYS A 223 -1.33 -0.81 17.86
N ALA A 224 -0.07 -0.69 18.28
CA ALA A 224 1.10 -0.66 17.40
C ALA A 224 2.15 -1.64 17.94
N GLY A 225 2.24 -2.84 17.36
CA GLY A 225 3.03 -3.92 17.94
C GLY A 225 2.54 -4.29 19.34
N ASP A 226 3.41 -4.13 20.35
CA ASP A 226 3.13 -4.41 21.76
C ASP A 226 2.55 -3.21 22.53
N GLU A 227 2.62 -2.00 21.96
CA GLU A 227 2.06 -0.82 22.60
C GLU A 227 0.56 -0.68 22.29
N GLU A 228 -0.22 -0.39 23.32
CA GLU A 228 -1.64 -0.14 23.22
C GLU A 228 -2.01 1.15 23.94
N PHE A 229 -2.87 1.95 23.31
CA PHE A 229 -3.31 3.23 23.85
C PHE A 229 -4.81 3.42 23.60
N THR A 230 -5.52 3.91 24.63
CA THR A 230 -6.95 4.17 24.58
C THR A 230 -7.25 5.66 24.76
N PHE A 231 -7.88 6.26 23.76
CA PHE A 231 -8.46 7.60 23.85
C PHE A 231 -9.95 7.51 24.19
N LYS A 232 -10.44 8.38 25.08
CA LYS A 232 -11.85 8.42 25.50
C LYS A 232 -12.47 9.75 25.11
N PHE A 233 -13.63 9.71 24.45
CA PHE A 233 -14.38 10.91 24.11
C PHE A 233 -15.01 11.53 25.35
N HIS A 234 -15.02 12.87 25.42
CA HIS A 234 -15.75 13.57 26.48
C HIS A 234 -17.26 13.50 26.20
N ARG A 235 -18.08 13.38 27.25
CA ARG A 235 -19.55 13.15 27.23
C ARG A 235 -20.38 14.09 26.34
N ASN A 236 -19.86 15.27 26.00
CA ASN A 236 -20.57 16.27 25.19
C ASN A 236 -20.19 16.23 23.70
N HIS A 237 -19.30 15.33 23.28
CA HIS A 237 -18.96 15.21 21.86
C HIS A 237 -20.09 14.55 21.10
N VAL A 238 -20.46 15.17 19.99
CA VAL A 238 -21.45 14.66 19.03
C VAL A 238 -20.84 14.83 17.65
N ILE A 239 -20.81 13.75 16.87
CA ILE A 239 -20.39 13.81 15.48
C ILE A 239 -21.62 13.96 14.58
N LYS A 240 -21.70 15.08 13.87
CA LYS A 240 -22.79 15.38 12.94
C LYS A 240 -22.74 14.46 11.71
N PRO A 241 -23.86 14.28 10.99
CA PRO A 241 -23.90 13.58 9.72
C PRO A 241 -22.84 14.12 8.77
N LYS A 242 -22.11 13.22 8.10
CA LYS A 242 -21.05 13.54 7.14
C LYS A 242 -19.90 14.37 7.70
N ALA A 243 -19.81 14.55 9.03
CA ALA A 243 -18.69 15.22 9.67
C ALA A 243 -17.58 14.24 10.03
N THR A 244 -16.39 14.76 10.26
CA THR A 244 -15.20 14.00 10.65
C THR A 244 -14.57 14.64 11.88
N ILE A 245 -14.32 13.86 12.92
CA ILE A 245 -13.55 14.29 14.09
C ILE A 245 -12.14 13.73 13.96
N THR A 246 -11.14 14.60 14.07
CA THR A 246 -9.73 14.23 14.03
C THR A 246 -9.09 14.43 15.40
N ILE A 247 -8.46 13.38 15.91
CA ILE A 247 -7.78 13.35 17.19
C ILE A 247 -6.28 13.36 16.94
N TRP A 248 -5.64 14.47 17.27
CA TRP A 248 -4.23 14.76 17.08
C TRP A 248 -3.40 14.39 18.32
N SER A 249 -2.18 13.94 18.07
CA SER A 249 -1.16 13.78 19.09
C SER A 249 -0.71 15.15 19.63
N SER A 250 -0.26 15.20 20.87
CA SER A 250 0.14 16.45 21.55
C SER A 250 1.33 17.18 20.91
N ASP A 251 2.13 16.48 20.11
CA ASP A 251 3.40 16.96 19.54
C ASP A 251 3.28 17.47 18.10
N THR A 252 2.09 17.47 17.51
CA THR A 252 1.89 17.92 16.12
C THR A 252 1.84 19.44 15.98
N GLY A 253 1.76 20.19 17.08
CA GLY A 253 1.58 21.64 17.07
C GLY A 253 0.21 22.10 16.55
N THR A 254 -0.74 21.18 16.40
CA THR A 254 -2.10 21.47 15.91
C THR A 254 -2.90 22.23 16.98
N THR A 255 -3.68 23.23 16.55
CA THR A 255 -4.60 23.96 17.43
C THR A 255 -5.79 23.08 17.83
N HIS A 256 -6.10 23.04 19.13
CA HIS A 256 -7.30 22.38 19.62
C HIS A 256 -8.55 23.20 19.29
N SER A 257 -9.46 22.63 18.49
CA SER A 257 -10.71 23.27 18.05
C SER A 257 -11.86 22.26 17.98
N PRO A 258 -12.49 21.92 19.12
CA PRO A 258 -13.68 21.07 19.14
C PRO A 258 -14.85 21.66 18.34
N PRO A 259 -15.73 20.82 17.74
CA PRO A 259 -15.76 19.36 17.89
C PRO A 259 -14.86 18.61 16.91
N ASP A 260 -14.39 19.26 15.84
CA ASP A 260 -13.75 18.59 14.69
C ASP A 260 -12.26 18.29 14.91
N HIS A 261 -11.55 19.11 15.69
CA HIS A 261 -10.13 18.95 15.96
C HIS A 261 -9.84 18.83 17.45
N LEU A 262 -9.63 17.59 17.89
CA LEU A 262 -9.27 17.27 19.26
C LEU A 262 -7.76 17.06 19.35
N VAL A 263 -7.10 17.66 20.33
CA VAL A 263 -5.65 17.47 20.54
C VAL A 263 -5.50 16.83 21.90
N MET A 264 -4.79 15.70 21.96
CA MET A 264 -4.54 15.00 23.21
C MET A 264 -3.63 15.83 24.12
N ARG A 265 -3.85 15.75 25.43
CA ARG A 265 -3.03 16.47 26.41
C ARG A 265 -1.87 15.59 26.87
N ASN A 266 -0.64 15.97 26.55
CA ASN A 266 0.59 15.29 26.96
C ASN A 266 0.63 13.79 26.60
N GLN A 267 -0.08 13.39 25.56
CA GLN A 267 -0.20 12.01 25.09
C GLN A 267 0.05 11.94 23.60
N LYS A 268 0.50 10.78 23.12
CA LYS A 268 0.80 10.52 21.72
C LYS A 268 0.19 9.22 21.28
N TRP A 269 -0.17 9.13 20.00
CA TRP A 269 -0.60 7.86 19.44
C TRP A 269 0.61 6.93 19.26
N PRO A 270 0.48 5.63 19.58
CA PRO A 270 1.54 4.68 19.30
C PRO A 270 1.68 4.50 17.77
N HIS A 271 2.91 4.36 17.30
CA HIS A 271 3.26 4.29 15.88
C HIS A 271 4.10 3.03 15.62
N GLY A 272 4.07 2.51 14.40
CA GLY A 272 4.74 1.25 14.07
C GLY A 272 4.47 0.80 12.65
N GLU A 273 5.08 -0.33 12.26
CA GLU A 273 4.92 -0.92 10.92
C GLU A 273 3.59 -1.66 10.75
N SER A 274 3.05 -2.21 11.85
CA SER A 274 1.73 -2.83 11.93
C SER A 274 0.88 -2.08 12.94
N LEU A 275 -0.26 -1.58 12.47
CA LEU A 275 -1.13 -0.70 13.22
C LEU A 275 -2.56 -1.20 13.15
N ARG A 276 -3.24 -1.24 14.28
CA ARG A 276 -4.69 -1.46 14.37
C ARG A 276 -5.33 -0.34 15.17
N THR A 277 -6.41 0.22 14.67
CA THR A 277 -7.21 1.23 15.35
C THR A 277 -8.65 0.79 15.35
N ALA A 278 -9.22 0.58 16.53
CA ALA A 278 -10.59 0.18 16.74
C ALA A 278 -11.38 1.30 17.42
N LEU A 279 -12.63 1.47 17.01
CA LEU A 279 -13.61 2.35 17.62
C LEU A 279 -14.59 1.49 18.41
N LEU A 280 -14.69 1.77 19.71
CA LEU A 280 -15.55 1.06 20.64
C LEU A 280 -16.71 1.96 21.05
N ASN A 281 -17.90 1.40 21.10
CA ASN A 281 -19.11 2.09 21.58
C ASN A 281 -19.11 2.24 23.12
N SER A 282 -20.19 2.80 23.67
CA SER A 282 -20.37 2.96 25.12
C SER A 282 -20.38 1.64 25.91
N ASP A 283 -20.73 0.54 25.25
CA ASP A 283 -20.83 -0.80 25.83
C ASP A 283 -19.50 -1.57 25.73
N GLY A 284 -18.49 -1.00 25.06
CA GLY A 284 -17.19 -1.63 24.83
C GLY A 284 -17.16 -2.58 23.63
N GLU A 285 -18.18 -2.57 22.77
CA GLU A 285 -18.19 -3.35 21.54
C GLU A 285 -17.45 -2.61 20.42
N GLU A 286 -16.65 -3.35 19.64
CA GLU A 286 -15.98 -2.82 18.46
C GLU A 286 -16.98 -2.60 17.31
N VAL A 287 -17.19 -1.32 16.96
CA VAL A 287 -18.08 -0.90 15.89
C VAL A 287 -17.34 -0.51 14.61
N ALA A 288 -16.06 -0.17 14.67
CA ALA A 288 -15.25 0.03 13.47
C ALA A 288 -13.80 -0.31 13.76
N SER A 289 -13.06 -0.74 12.75
CA SER A 289 -11.62 -0.89 12.84
C SER A 289 -10.92 -0.54 11.55
N ARG A 290 -9.66 -0.16 11.66
CA ARG A 290 -8.75 0.08 10.54
C ARG A 290 -7.38 -0.50 10.88
N GLU A 291 -6.84 -1.29 9.99
CA GLU A 291 -5.50 -1.88 10.09
C GLU A 291 -4.62 -1.37 8.95
N SER A 292 -3.35 -1.13 9.25
CA SER A 292 -2.33 -0.73 8.28
C SER A 292 -1.04 -1.51 8.52
N ASN A 293 -0.56 -2.22 7.51
CA ASN A 293 0.68 -2.99 7.53
C ASN A 293 1.62 -2.54 6.41
N LYS A 294 2.86 -2.19 6.76
CA LYS A 294 3.90 -1.87 5.77
C LYS A 294 4.46 -3.16 5.17
N ARG A 295 4.28 -3.37 3.85
CA ARG A 295 4.86 -4.51 3.15
C ARG A 295 6.36 -4.28 2.97
N GLN A 296 7.19 -5.18 3.51
CA GLN A 296 8.61 -5.21 3.19
C GLN A 296 8.80 -5.88 1.82
N PHE A 297 8.90 -5.09 0.74
CA PHE A 297 9.56 -5.59 -0.47
C PHE A 297 11.07 -5.61 -0.21
N SER A 298 11.69 -6.78 -0.34
CA SER A 298 13.14 -6.88 -0.44
C SER A 298 13.58 -6.06 -1.65
N ARG A 299 14.26 -4.94 -1.41
CA ARG A 299 14.92 -4.15 -2.45
C ARG A 299 16.06 -4.98 -3.05
N LEU A 300 15.75 -5.77 -4.06
CA LEU A 300 16.70 -6.25 -5.05
C LEU A 300 16.10 -5.98 -6.42
N LEU A 301 16.24 -4.74 -6.90
CA LEU A 301 16.64 -4.39 -8.26
C LEU A 301 16.55 -2.86 -8.42
N GLU A 302 17.65 -2.18 -8.11
CA GLU A 302 17.86 -0.82 -8.62
C GLU A 302 19.36 -0.57 -8.82
N ARG A 303 19.95 -1.29 -9.78
CA ARG A 303 21.22 -0.92 -10.42
C ARG A 303 21.25 -1.40 -11.87
N SER A 304 20.64 -0.62 -12.76
CA SER A 304 21.19 -0.27 -14.08
C SER A 304 20.12 0.35 -14.97
N SER A 305 20.00 1.67 -14.97
CA SER A 305 19.64 2.41 -16.19
C SER A 305 20.15 3.83 -16.04
N GLY A 306 21.38 4.02 -16.49
CA GLY A 306 22.08 5.28 -16.41
C GLY A 306 23.28 5.28 -17.35
N HIS A 307 23.07 5.03 -18.64
CA HIS A 307 23.92 5.57 -19.70
C HIS A 307 23.30 5.36 -21.09
N SER A 308 22.59 6.36 -21.57
CA SER A 308 22.41 6.58 -23.02
C SER A 308 23.16 7.86 -23.36
N GLY A 309 24.28 7.69 -24.06
CA GLY A 309 25.18 8.76 -24.45
C GLY A 309 26.37 8.20 -25.22
N GLY A 310 26.09 7.44 -26.28
CA GLY A 310 27.11 6.92 -27.18
C GLY A 310 27.68 8.02 -28.08
N GLY A 311 29.00 8.11 -28.15
CA GLY A 311 29.73 8.93 -29.10
C GLY A 311 31.17 8.45 -29.27
N PHE A 312 31.47 7.96 -30.49
CA PHE A 312 32.80 7.62 -31.04
C PHE A 312 33.47 6.38 -30.43
N ARG A 313 34.10 5.45 -31.17
CA ARG A 313 34.77 5.54 -32.47
C ARG A 313 34.90 4.14 -33.09
N SER A 314 34.83 4.09 -34.41
CA SER A 314 35.08 2.93 -35.27
C SER A 314 36.52 2.42 -35.14
N GLY A 315 36.68 1.10 -35.13
CA GLY A 315 37.97 0.40 -35.21
C GLY A 315 37.75 -1.08 -35.49
N ASN A 316 37.84 -1.47 -36.77
CA ASN A 316 37.91 -2.85 -37.24
C ASN A 316 39.02 -3.62 -36.54
N GLU A 317 38.78 -4.89 -36.19
CA GLU A 317 39.68 -6.00 -36.54
C GLU A 317 38.99 -7.36 -36.32
N HIS A 318 39.02 -8.17 -37.38
CA HIS A 318 38.57 -9.56 -37.41
C HIS A 318 39.54 -10.46 -36.65
N MET A 319 39.05 -11.39 -35.83
CA MET A 319 39.82 -12.57 -35.44
C MET A 319 38.91 -13.80 -35.31
N PHE A 320 39.16 -14.77 -36.19
CA PHE A 320 38.63 -16.14 -36.15
C PHE A 320 39.37 -16.97 -35.10
N HIS A 321 38.68 -17.96 -34.52
CA HIS A 321 39.11 -19.36 -34.21
C HIS A 321 38.35 -19.86 -32.97
N GLU A 322 37.37 -20.75 -33.14
CA GLU A 322 37.45 -22.22 -33.34
C GLU A 322 37.26 -22.98 -32.02
N HIS A 323 36.18 -23.75 -31.97
CA HIS A 323 35.83 -24.68 -30.91
C HIS A 323 36.74 -25.92 -30.97
N GLY A 324 37.24 -26.36 -29.81
CA GLY A 324 37.93 -27.63 -29.64
C GLY A 324 37.31 -28.48 -28.53
N ASP A 325 36.75 -29.62 -28.95
CA ASP A 325 36.05 -30.69 -28.22
C ASP A 325 36.99 -31.49 -27.27
N PRO A 326 36.56 -32.00 -26.09
CA PRO A 326 37.43 -32.63 -25.12
C PRO A 326 37.39 -34.16 -25.20
N THR A 327 38.05 -34.75 -26.21
CA THR A 327 38.42 -36.18 -26.17
C THR A 327 39.74 -36.41 -26.89
N ASN A 328 40.87 -36.39 -26.17
CA ASN A 328 42.09 -37.03 -26.63
C ASN A 328 42.87 -37.66 -25.46
N PRO A 329 43.07 -38.99 -25.44
CA PRO A 329 43.76 -39.70 -24.38
C PRO A 329 45.25 -39.79 -24.73
N ASP A 330 46.03 -38.78 -24.37
CA ASP A 330 47.49 -38.88 -24.31
C ASP A 330 48.07 -37.69 -23.56
N ARG A 331 48.39 -37.90 -22.28
CA ARG A 331 49.53 -37.26 -21.59
C ARG A 331 49.78 -37.98 -20.27
N CYS A 332 50.58 -39.04 -20.41
CA CYS A 332 51.41 -39.58 -19.36
C CYS A 332 52.51 -38.57 -18.98
N SER A 333 53.03 -38.72 -17.75
CA SER A 333 54.37 -38.31 -17.26
C SER A 333 54.54 -37.02 -16.45
N VAL A 334 54.69 -37.23 -15.13
CA VAL A 334 55.72 -36.67 -14.19
C VAL A 334 55.55 -35.18 -13.83
N MET A 335 55.48 -34.74 -12.56
CA MET A 335 56.11 -35.17 -11.30
C MET A 335 55.13 -35.36 -10.14
#